data_AF-K5WMA3-F1
#
_entry.id   AF-K5WMA3-F1
#
_cell.length_a   1.000
_cell.length_b   1.000
_cell.length_c   1.000
_cell.angle_alpha   90.00
_cell.angle_beta   90.00
_cell.angle_gamma   90.00
#
_symmetry.space_group_name_H-M   'P 1'
#
loop_
_entity.id
_entity.type
_entity.pdbx_description
1 polymer ?
#
loop_
_entity_poly.entity_id
_entity_poly.type
_entity_poly.pdbx_seq_one_letter_code
_entity_poly.pdbx_strand_id
1 'polypeptide(L)'
;MATSYEPQPLPSDFVHQSPTVVGAMNKCRQAEAIIMRDLENNTASADLVLQKKLVNVRVLGHLLTVVPTSAAQAYIAQLADSCQDEQALVELGEFYDKYFIRVC
;
A
#
# COMPACT_ATOMS: atom_id res chain seq x y z
N MET A 1 -0.95 2.14 27.15
CA MET A 1 -1.82 2.68 26.08
C MET A 1 -1.27 2.13 24.77
N ALA A 2 -1.92 1.11 24.21
CA ALA A 2 -1.54 0.64 22.87
C ALA A 2 -1.98 1.73 21.90
N THR A 3 -1.03 2.43 21.28
CA THR A 3 -1.32 3.27 20.13
C THR A 3 -1.91 2.36 19.07
N SER A 4 -3.21 2.46 18.81
CA SER A 4 -3.80 1.86 17.61
C SER A 4 -3.07 2.50 16.44
N TYR A 5 -2.13 1.77 15.85
CA TYR A 5 -1.38 2.22 14.70
C TYR A 5 -2.36 2.18 13.52
N GLU A 6 -3.20 3.21 13.40
CA GLU A 6 -4.04 3.35 12.22
C GLU A 6 -3.09 3.63 11.05
N PRO A 7 -2.99 2.73 10.06
CA PRO A 7 -2.11 2.94 8.93
C PRO A 7 -2.55 4.23 8.23
N GLN A 8 -1.64 5.20 8.07
CA GLN A 8 -2.00 6.50 7.50
C GLN A 8 -2.47 6.36 6.05
N PRO A 9 -3.53 7.09 5.62
CA PRO A 9 -3.96 7.13 4.24
C PRO A 9 -2.81 7.49 3.28
N LEU A 10 -2.88 7.01 2.05
CA LEU A 10 -1.90 7.40 1.04
C LEU A 10 -2.06 8.90 0.72
N PRO A 11 -0.94 9.64 0.56
CA PRO A 11 -1.01 11.06 0.22
C PRO A 11 -1.77 11.23 -1.09
N SER A 12 -2.65 12.23 -1.21
CA SER A 12 -3.47 12.48 -2.42
C SER A 12 -2.76 13.38 -3.43
N ASP A 13 -1.77 14.14 -2.97
CA ASP A 13 -1.00 15.15 -3.71
C ASP A 13 0.40 14.68 -4.11
N PHE A 14 0.69 13.38 -4.04
CA PHE A 14 1.96 12.82 -4.48
C PHE A 14 2.27 13.18 -5.94
N VAL A 15 3.40 13.85 -6.16
CA VAL A 15 3.94 14.22 -7.47
C VAL A 15 5.31 13.58 -7.65
N HIS A 16 5.56 12.97 -8.82
CA HIS A 16 6.85 12.39 -9.16
C HIS A 16 7.14 12.51 -10.66
N GLN A 17 8.42 12.65 -11.03
CA GLN A 17 8.83 12.82 -12.43
C GLN A 17 8.71 11.53 -13.25
N SER A 18 8.86 10.37 -12.60
CA SER A 18 8.72 9.06 -13.26
C SER A 18 7.24 8.66 -13.39
N PRO A 19 6.73 8.43 -14.61
CA PRO A 19 5.36 7.99 -14.82
C PRO A 19 5.09 6.60 -14.24
N THR A 20 6.09 5.72 -14.17
CA THR A 20 5.96 4.39 -13.55
C THR A 20 5.70 4.50 -12.06
N VAL A 21 6.39 5.41 -11.36
CA VAL A 21 6.18 5.65 -9.92
C VAL A 21 4.80 6.24 -9.66
N VAL A 22 4.36 7.19 -10.49
CA VAL A 22 3.01 7.75 -10.40
C VAL A 22 1.95 6.68 -10.68
N GLY A 23 2.17 5.83 -11.69
CA GLY A 23 1.29 4.70 -12.01
C GLY A 23 1.15 3.70 -10.86
N ALA A 24 2.28 3.32 -10.25
CA ALA A 24 2.30 2.46 -9.07
C ALA A 24 1.55 3.08 -7.88
N MET A 25 1.76 4.37 -7.59
CA MET A 25 1.02 5.08 -6.54
C MET A 25 -0.49 5.09 -6.83
N ASN A 26 -0.90 5.34 -8.07
CA ASN A 26 -2.31 5.33 -8.46
C ASN A 26 -2.95 3.94 -8.31
N LYS A 27 -2.23 2.85 -8.64
CA LYS A 27 -2.67 1.48 -8.37
C LYS A 27 -2.91 1.25 -6.88
N CYS A 28 -1.98 1.70 -6.02
CA CYS A 28 -2.12 1.58 -4.57
C CYS A 28 -3.34 2.38 -4.05
N ARG A 29 -3.54 3.62 -4.51
CA ARG A 29 -4.71 4.43 -4.14
C ARG A 29 -6.02 3.82 -4.62
N GLN A 30 -6.05 3.23 -5.81
CA GLN A 30 -7.24 2.58 -6.32
C GLN A 30 -7.62 1.37 -5.46
N ALA A 31 -6.64 0.53 -5.11
CA ALA A 31 -6.84 -0.59 -4.20
C ALA A 31 -7.28 -0.13 -2.80
N GLU A 32 -6.65 0.92 -2.25
CA GLU A 32 -7.05 1.53 -0.98
C GLU A 32 -8.52 1.95 -1.00
N ALA A 33 -8.96 2.65 -2.06
CA ALA A 33 -10.33 3.11 -2.20
C ALA A 33 -11.35 1.98 -2.42
N ILE A 34 -10.95 0.85 -2.99
CA ILE A 34 -11.80 -0.35 -3.10
C ILE A 34 -11.96 -0.98 -1.71
N ILE A 35 -10.84 -1.26 -1.02
CA ILE A 35 -10.85 -1.90 0.30
C ILE A 35 -11.60 -1.05 1.33
N MET A 36 -11.45 0.28 1.29
CA MET A 36 -12.20 1.18 2.17
C MET A 36 -13.71 1.11 1.92
N ARG A 37 -14.15 1.07 0.66
CA ARG A 37 -15.57 0.88 0.33
C ARG A 37 -16.08 -0.48 0.80
N ASP A 38 -15.26 -1.52 0.71
CA ASP A 38 -15.64 -2.84 1.20
C ASP A 38 -15.75 -2.86 2.73
N LEU A 39 -14.86 -2.16 3.45
CA LEU A 39 -14.92 -2.00 4.91
C LEU A 39 -16.19 -1.30 5.37
N GLU A 40 -16.63 -0.25 4.67
CA GLU A 40 -17.86 0.47 4.98
C GLU A 40 -19.12 -0.40 4.84
N ASN A 41 -19.06 -1.46 4.03
CA ASN A 41 -20.20 -2.31 3.67
C ASN A 41 -20.21 -3.69 4.36
N ASN A 42 -19.20 -4.05 5.17
CA ASN A 42 -18.99 -5.42 5.65
C ASN A 42 -19.38 -5.69 7.11
N THR A 43 -19.35 -6.99 7.47
CA THR A 43 -19.58 -7.51 8.83
C THR A 43 -18.26 -7.77 9.56
N ALA A 44 -18.30 -7.81 10.90
CA ALA A 44 -17.13 -7.77 11.79
C ALA A 44 -15.96 -8.76 11.50
N SER A 45 -16.19 -9.93 10.90
CA SER A 45 -15.12 -10.88 10.58
C SER A 45 -14.41 -10.59 9.25
N ALA A 46 -15.12 -10.02 8.27
CA ALA A 46 -14.52 -9.53 7.04
C ALA A 46 -13.67 -8.28 7.30
N ASP A 47 -14.01 -7.50 8.34
CA ASP A 47 -13.30 -6.29 8.72
C ASP A 47 -11.82 -6.54 9.03
N LEU A 48 -11.48 -7.60 9.76
CA LEU A 48 -10.07 -7.87 10.10
C LEU A 48 -9.22 -8.23 8.87
N VAL A 49 -9.80 -8.98 7.93
CA VAL A 49 -9.12 -9.34 6.68
C VAL A 49 -8.92 -8.10 5.82
N LEU A 50 -9.97 -7.29 5.66
CA LEU A 50 -9.92 -6.06 4.88
C LEU A 50 -9.00 -5.01 5.51
N GLN A 51 -8.98 -4.88 6.83
CA GLN A 51 -8.03 -4.02 7.54
C GLN A 51 -6.58 -4.44 7.28
N LYS A 52 -6.28 -5.75 7.30
CA LYS A 52 -4.94 -6.24 6.96
C LYS A 52 -4.58 -5.92 5.51
N LYS A 53 -5.50 -6.13 4.57
CA LYS A 53 -5.29 -5.75 3.16
C LYS A 53 -5.02 -4.25 3.01
N LEU A 54 -5.76 -3.42 3.74
CA LEU A 54 -5.59 -1.97 3.74
C LEU A 54 -4.20 -1.56 4.25
N VAL A 55 -3.73 -2.15 5.35
CA VAL A 55 -2.36 -1.94 5.86
C VAL A 55 -1.34 -2.26 4.79
N ASN A 56 -1.43 -3.43 4.15
CA ASN A 56 -0.46 -3.88 3.15
C ASN A 56 -0.38 -2.93 1.94
N VAL A 57 -1.53 -2.49 1.42
CA VAL A 57 -1.58 -1.54 0.30
C VAL A 57 -0.99 -0.18 0.70
N ARG A 58 -1.29 0.29 1.92
CA ARG A 58 -0.73 1.54 2.45
C ARG A 58 0.78 1.45 2.62
N VAL A 59 1.29 0.34 3.15
CA VAL A 59 2.73 0.07 3.26
C VAL A 59 3.41 0.21 1.89
N LEU A 60 2.86 -0.43 0.87
CA LEU A 60 3.43 -0.39 -0.47
C LEU A 60 3.44 1.04 -1.05
N GLY A 61 2.34 1.78 -0.91
CA GLY A 61 2.26 3.16 -1.36
C GLY A 61 3.20 4.09 -0.59
N HIS A 62 3.32 3.95 0.74
CA HIS A 62 4.24 4.74 1.54
C HIS A 62 5.71 4.45 1.20
N LEU A 63 6.07 3.21 0.88
CA LEU A 63 7.41 2.89 0.39
C LEU A 63 7.77 3.70 -0.85
N LEU A 64 6.84 3.92 -1.77
CA LEU A 64 7.07 4.80 -2.93
C LEU A 64 7.36 6.25 -2.55
N THR A 65 7.14 6.68 -1.30
CA THR A 65 7.39 8.04 -0.83
C THR A 65 8.62 8.16 0.05
N VAL A 66 8.93 7.13 0.86
CA VAL A 66 9.94 7.22 1.91
C VAL A 66 11.24 6.47 1.61
N VAL A 67 11.29 5.65 0.56
CA VAL A 67 12.53 4.93 0.25
C VAL A 67 13.67 5.90 -0.09
N PRO A 68 14.90 5.64 0.41
CA PRO A 68 15.97 6.63 0.42
C PRO A 68 16.62 6.87 -0.95
N THR A 69 16.42 5.97 -1.92
CA THR A 69 17.05 6.07 -3.23
C THR A 69 16.03 5.98 -4.35
N SER A 70 16.25 6.78 -5.40
CA SER A 70 15.42 6.76 -6.61
C SER A 70 15.47 5.38 -7.31
N ALA A 71 16.59 4.66 -7.20
CA ALA A 71 16.71 3.30 -7.71
C ALA A 71 15.79 2.31 -6.96
N ALA A 72 15.74 2.37 -5.62
CA ALA A 72 14.82 1.55 -4.84
C ALA A 72 13.36 1.91 -5.13
N GLN A 73 13.06 3.20 -5.26
CA GLN A 73 11.72 3.68 -5.62
C GLN A 73 11.28 3.17 -6.98
N ALA A 74 12.16 3.25 -8.00
CA ALA A 74 11.90 2.73 -9.33
C ALA A 74 11.69 1.21 -9.33
N TYR A 75 12.49 0.48 -8.54
CA TYR A 75 12.36 -0.97 -8.40
C TYR A 75 11.00 -1.37 -7.79
N ILE A 76 10.60 -0.73 -6.69
CA ILE A 76 9.30 -0.98 -6.05
C ILE A 76 8.16 -0.60 -7.00
N ALA A 77 8.28 0.52 -7.72
CA ALA A 77 7.30 0.93 -8.70
C ALA A 77 7.16 -0.07 -9.86
N GLN A 78 8.26 -0.65 -10.35
CA GLN A 78 8.22 -1.70 -11.36
C GLN A 78 7.55 -2.98 -10.86
N LEU A 79 7.84 -3.40 -9.62
CA LEU A 79 7.18 -4.55 -9.02
C LEU A 79 5.67 -4.31 -8.90
N ALA A 80 5.27 -3.16 -8.36
CA ALA A 80 3.86 -2.79 -8.25
C ALA A 80 3.18 -2.65 -9.63
N ASP A 81 3.90 -2.19 -10.65
CA ASP A 81 3.37 -2.09 -12.00
C ASP A 81 3.17 -3.48 -12.65
N SER A 82 4.01 -4.45 -12.31
CA SER A 82 3.87 -5.85 -12.78
C SER A 82 2.73 -6.63 -12.12
N CYS A 83 2.17 -6.13 -11.01
CA CYS A 83 1.00 -6.75 -10.37
C CYS A 83 -0.21 -6.68 -11.33
N GLN A 84 -0.78 -7.84 -11.65
CA GLN A 84 -1.90 -7.95 -12.60
C GLN A 84 -3.24 -7.56 -11.98
N ASP A 85 -3.38 -7.71 -10.67
CA ASP A 85 -4.60 -7.43 -9.93
C ASP A 85 -4.32 -6.88 -8.52
N GLU A 86 -5.40 -6.52 -7.82
CA GLU A 86 -5.35 -5.99 -6.46
C GLU A 86 -4.74 -7.00 -5.47
N GLN A 87 -5.02 -8.29 -5.65
CA GLN A 87 -4.55 -9.33 -4.73
C GLN A 87 -3.01 -9.46 -4.79
N ALA A 88 -2.44 -9.42 -6.00
CA ALA A 88 -1.00 -9.38 -6.18
C ALA A 88 -0.36 -8.11 -5.55
N LEU A 89 -1.06 -6.98 -5.61
CA LEU A 89 -0.60 -5.73 -4.99
C LEU A 89 -0.61 -5.82 -3.45
N VAL A 90 -1.66 -6.43 -2.87
CA VAL A 90 -1.79 -6.71 -1.44
C VAL A 90 -0.68 -7.66 -0.98
N GLU A 91 -0.38 -8.72 -1.73
CA GLU A 91 0.67 -9.69 -1.39
C GLU A 91 2.06 -9.07 -1.44
N LEU A 92 2.32 -8.19 -2.40
CA LEU A 92 3.55 -7.40 -2.44
C LEU A 92 3.67 -6.49 -1.22
N GLY A 93 2.59 -5.84 -0.82
CA GLY A 93 2.51 -5.06 0.41
C GLY A 93 2.79 -5.91 1.67
N GLU A 94 2.20 -7.10 1.75
CA GLU A 94 2.43 -8.05 2.85
C GLU A 94 3.89 -8.49 2.94
N PHE A 95 4.53 -8.74 1.80
CA PHE A 95 5.94 -9.07 1.74
C PHE A 95 6.78 -7.95 2.38
N TYR A 96 6.53 -6.70 2.02
CA TYR A 96 7.27 -5.58 2.60
C TYR A 96 6.96 -5.33 4.08
N ASP A 97 5.69 -5.42 4.48
CA ASP A 97 5.27 -5.32 5.88
C ASP A 97 6.01 -6.37 6.74
N LYS A 98 6.03 -7.63 6.29
CA LYS A 98 6.62 -8.75 7.02
C LYS A 98 8.15 -8.70 7.11
N TYR A 99 8.84 -8.28 6.05
CA TYR A 99 10.29 -8.43 5.95
C TYR A 99 11.08 -7.12 6.06
N PHE A 100 10.45 -5.98 5.80
CA PHE A 100 11.14 -4.68 5.71
C PHE A 100 10.65 -3.66 6.73
N ILE A 101 9.45 -3.84 7.28
CA ILE A 101 8.90 -2.99 8.35
C ILE A 101 8.94 -3.78 9.66
N ARG A 102 10.14 -3.99 10.20
CA ARG A 102 10.27 -4.45 11.59
C ARG A 102 10.15 -3.25 12.51
N VAL A 103 9.14 -3.32 13.38
CA VAL A 103 8.97 -2.45 14.56
C VAL A 103 10.27 -2.47 15.37
N CYS A 104 10.83 -1.28 15.63
CA CYS A 104 11.83 -1.08 16.68
C CYS A 104 11.19 -1.20 18.06
#